data_AF-A0A8X6JM96-F1
#
_entry.id   AF-A0A8X6JM96-F1
#
_cell.length_a   1.000
_cell.length_b   1.000
_cell.length_c   1.000
_cell.angle_alpha   90.00
_cell.angle_beta   90.00
_cell.angle_gamma   90.00
#
_symmetry.space_group_name_H-M   'P 1'
#
loop_
_entity.id
_entity.type
_entity.pdbx_description
1 polymer ?
#
loop_
_entity_poly.entity_id
_entity_poly.type
_entity_poly.pdbx_seq_one_letter_code
_entity_poly.pdbx_strand_id
1 'polypeptide(L)'
;MPLIKIGIFPSGYRYDCERLSNGLNRMVAFHNFEEKLEGYAPHLTSLVSGLHYAARPQGFSLRDLVDVDVQDMERWRERILEAIDLKHVHDAKGNQVPLDEVNGANILGSIIEANSDSPNKGFYGSLHNWGHVMMARMHDPDGRFQENPGLMSDTSTSLRDPIFYRWHRFVDNIFQQYKSTLQPYTWEQVHLDHEPFSITVNSENTQTRHSPGAPKYSEIDYFLMTSFHRIGQISLAIHFSFIGFRNPECGVTQLESPSSNKNGEKKKLVNLPKSRKERK
;
A
#
# COMPACT_ATOMS: atom_id res chain seq x y z
N MET A 1 -20.80 -3.11 -3.13
CA MET A 1 -19.41 -2.89 -3.56
C MET A 1 -18.51 -3.28 -2.40
N PRO A 2 -17.52 -4.16 -2.59
CA PRO A 2 -16.56 -4.45 -1.52
C PRO A 2 -15.74 -3.19 -1.25
N LEU A 3 -15.81 -2.68 -0.02
CA LEU A 3 -15.09 -1.50 0.46
C LEU A 3 -13.58 -1.77 0.40
N ILE A 4 -12.84 -0.90 -0.28
CA ILE A 4 -11.38 -0.93 -0.33
C ILE A 4 -10.87 -0.41 1.02
N LYS A 5 -10.77 -1.29 2.02
CA LYS A 5 -10.15 -0.94 3.30
C LYS A 5 -8.79 -0.31 3.02
N ILE A 6 -8.55 0.90 3.55
CA ILE A 6 -7.25 1.60 3.53
C ILE A 6 -6.21 0.84 4.38
N GLY A 7 -5.89 -0.40 4.00
CA GLY A 7 -4.73 -1.18 4.45
C GLY A 7 -3.56 -1.09 3.45
N ILE A 8 -3.63 -0.15 2.51
CA ILE A 8 -2.81 -0.12 1.29
C ILE A 8 -1.51 0.69 1.47
N PHE A 9 -1.33 1.42 2.58
CA PHE A 9 -0.12 2.20 2.86
C PHE A 9 1.22 1.46 2.63
N PRO A 10 1.39 0.17 2.99
CA PRO A 10 2.65 -0.52 2.76
C PRO A 10 2.95 -0.77 1.27
N SER A 11 1.94 -0.75 0.40
CA SER A 11 2.09 -1.12 -1.01
C SER A 11 2.84 -0.05 -1.83
N GLY A 12 2.63 1.24 -1.54
CA GLY A 12 3.29 2.34 -2.25
C GLY A 12 4.80 2.36 -2.03
N TYR A 13 5.23 2.21 -0.77
CA TYR A 13 6.67 2.16 -0.43
C TYR A 13 7.36 0.93 -1.00
N ARG A 14 6.71 -0.25 -0.98
CA ARG A 14 7.25 -1.45 -1.63
C ARG A 14 7.41 -1.23 -3.13
N TYR A 15 6.42 -0.61 -3.78
CA TYR A 15 6.48 -0.30 -5.19
C TYR A 15 7.63 0.67 -5.53
N ASP A 16 7.90 1.68 -4.70
CA ASP A 16 9.08 2.53 -4.89
C ASP A 16 10.40 1.77 -4.76
N CYS A 17 10.51 0.87 -3.79
CA CYS A 17 11.71 0.04 -3.64
C CYS A 17 11.96 -0.78 -4.91
N GLU A 18 10.90 -1.36 -5.50
CA GLU A 18 10.99 -2.08 -6.77
C GLU A 18 11.40 -1.15 -7.92
N ARG A 19 10.81 0.04 -8.02
CA ARG A 19 11.19 1.04 -9.03
C ARG A 19 12.66 1.42 -8.94
N LEU A 20 13.14 1.75 -7.74
CA LEU A 20 14.54 2.11 -7.50
C LEU A 20 15.49 0.95 -7.82
N SER A 21 15.10 -0.28 -7.47
CA SER A 21 15.87 -1.49 -7.79
C SER A 21 15.96 -1.74 -9.31
N ASN A 22 15.02 -1.21 -10.08
CA ASN A 22 14.98 -1.28 -11.54
C ASN A 22 15.48 0.02 -12.22
N GLY A 23 16.16 0.91 -11.49
CA GLY A 23 16.71 2.16 -12.05
C GLY A 23 15.66 3.21 -12.43
N LEU A 24 14.42 3.08 -11.93
CA LEU A 24 13.35 4.03 -12.13
C LEU A 24 13.27 5.03 -10.97
N ASN A 25 12.85 6.26 -11.27
CA ASN A 25 12.55 7.26 -10.25
C ASN A 25 11.36 6.83 -9.39
N ARG A 26 11.30 7.34 -8.15
CA ARG A 26 10.12 7.16 -7.26
C ARG A 26 8.83 7.61 -7.94
N MET A 27 7.72 7.01 -7.53
CA MET A 27 6.41 7.31 -8.09
C MET A 27 5.99 8.74 -7.76
N VAL A 28 5.49 9.46 -8.77
CA VAL A 28 4.90 10.80 -8.64
C VAL A 28 3.43 10.69 -8.25
N ALA A 29 2.96 11.51 -7.32
CA ALA A 29 1.57 11.51 -6.88
C ALA A 29 0.63 12.11 -7.93
N PHE A 30 -0.52 11.47 -8.19
CA PHE A 30 -1.55 12.00 -9.08
C PHE A 30 -2.47 12.99 -8.34
N HIS A 31 -1.96 14.20 -8.12
CA HIS A 31 -2.64 15.28 -7.40
C HIS A 31 -3.28 16.33 -8.32
N ASN A 32 -2.80 16.41 -9.57
CA ASN A 32 -3.35 17.27 -10.62
C ASN A 32 -4.28 16.44 -11.50
N PHE A 33 -5.59 16.66 -11.38
CA PHE A 33 -6.61 15.88 -12.09
C PHE A 33 -6.69 16.18 -13.60
N GLU A 34 -6.09 17.29 -14.04
CA GLU A 34 -5.98 17.64 -15.46
C GLU A 34 -4.80 16.95 -16.16
N GLU A 35 -3.87 16.38 -15.41
CA GLU A 35 -2.70 15.71 -15.95
C GLU A 35 -3.10 14.57 -16.90
N LYS A 36 -2.42 14.49 -18.05
CA LYS A 36 -2.64 13.44 -19.04
C LYS A 36 -1.95 12.16 -18.61
N LEU A 37 -2.71 11.09 -18.47
CA LEU A 37 -2.25 9.81 -17.96
C LEU A 37 -1.62 8.91 -19.04
N GLU A 38 -0.76 8.02 -18.57
CA GLU A 38 -0.22 6.92 -19.36
C GLU A 38 -1.30 5.90 -19.70
N GLY A 39 -1.17 5.30 -20.89
CA GLY A 39 -2.05 4.21 -21.32
C GLY A 39 -1.70 2.89 -20.64
N TYR A 40 -2.71 2.05 -20.41
CA TYR A 40 -2.54 0.72 -19.85
C TYR A 40 -3.58 -0.25 -20.43
N ALA A 41 -3.11 -1.37 -20.98
CA ALA A 41 -3.96 -2.43 -21.52
C ALA A 41 -3.84 -3.69 -20.64
N PRO A 42 -4.92 -4.10 -19.96
CA PRO A 42 -4.84 -5.17 -18.98
C PRO A 42 -4.76 -6.57 -19.57
N HIS A 43 -5.31 -6.77 -20.78
CA HIS A 43 -5.48 -8.09 -21.40
C HIS A 43 -6.15 -9.11 -20.47
N LEU A 44 -7.12 -8.65 -19.67
CA LEU A 44 -7.86 -9.48 -18.71
C LEU A 44 -9.34 -9.58 -19.09
N THR A 45 -9.91 -10.76 -18.84
CA THR A 45 -11.34 -11.04 -18.95
C THR A 45 -11.86 -11.38 -17.57
N SER A 46 -12.95 -10.74 -17.16
CA SER A 46 -13.64 -11.10 -15.93
C SER A 46 -14.35 -12.44 -16.12
N LEU A 47 -14.06 -13.41 -15.27
CA LEU A 47 -14.74 -14.72 -15.29
C LEU A 47 -16.21 -14.61 -14.86
N VAL A 48 -16.56 -13.56 -14.12
CA VAL A 48 -17.92 -13.35 -13.60
C VAL A 48 -18.83 -12.77 -14.68
N SER A 49 -18.38 -11.72 -15.37
CA SER A 49 -19.19 -11.10 -16.44
C SER A 49 -18.94 -11.73 -17.80
N GLY A 50 -17.84 -12.45 -17.99
CA GLY A 50 -17.38 -12.93 -19.28
C GLY A 50 -16.81 -11.81 -20.18
N LEU A 51 -16.77 -10.58 -19.69
CA LEU A 51 -16.39 -9.41 -20.46
C LEU A 51 -14.95 -8.97 -20.16
N HIS A 52 -14.33 -8.32 -21.13
CA HIS A 52 -12.99 -7.75 -20.99
C HIS A 52 -13.00 -6.51 -20.12
N TYR A 53 -11.96 -6.34 -19.31
CA TYR A 53 -11.68 -5.04 -18.69
C TYR A 53 -11.21 -4.07 -19.76
N ALA A 54 -11.77 -2.86 -19.78
CA ALA A 54 -11.36 -1.85 -20.74
C ALA A 54 -9.91 -1.42 -20.54
N ALA A 55 -9.23 -1.14 -21.65
CA ALA A 55 -7.93 -0.49 -21.63
C ALA A 55 -8.10 1.02 -21.40
N ARG A 56 -7.11 1.65 -20.77
CA ARG A 56 -7.00 3.11 -20.74
C ARG A 56 -6.08 3.55 -21.88
N PRO A 57 -6.56 4.29 -22.90
CA PRO A 57 -5.69 4.90 -23.89
C PRO A 57 -4.80 5.99 -23.26
N GLN A 58 -3.65 6.25 -23.87
CA GLN A 58 -2.77 7.34 -23.42
C GLN A 58 -3.40 8.71 -23.69
N GLY A 59 -3.10 9.69 -22.85
CA GLY A 59 -3.43 11.09 -23.10
C GLY A 59 -4.78 11.55 -22.53
N PHE A 60 -5.44 10.70 -21.74
CA PHE A 60 -6.70 11.01 -21.09
C PHE A 60 -6.43 11.60 -19.70
N SER A 61 -7.24 12.57 -19.30
CA SER A 61 -7.30 13.12 -17.93
C SER A 61 -8.59 12.67 -17.25
N LEU A 62 -8.75 12.95 -15.95
CA LEU A 62 -10.03 12.75 -15.29
C LEU A 62 -11.12 13.55 -16.02
N ARG A 63 -12.32 12.98 -16.08
CA ARG A 63 -13.51 13.55 -16.72
C ARG A 63 -14.71 13.32 -15.83
N ASP A 64 -15.67 14.22 -15.92
CA ASP A 64 -16.92 14.15 -15.16
C ASP A 64 -17.66 12.86 -15.49
N LEU A 65 -18.26 12.26 -14.46
CA LEU A 65 -19.18 11.14 -14.59
C LEU A 65 -20.60 11.65 -14.37
N VAL A 66 -21.58 10.83 -14.77
CA VAL A 66 -23.01 11.13 -14.53
C VAL A 66 -23.33 11.41 -13.05
N ASP A 67 -22.61 10.73 -12.14
CA ASP A 67 -22.88 10.80 -10.71
C ASP A 67 -22.03 11.83 -9.95
N VAL A 68 -20.85 12.19 -10.47
CA VAL A 68 -19.84 13.02 -9.77
C VAL A 68 -18.96 13.76 -10.78
N ASP A 69 -18.71 15.03 -10.49
CA ASP A 69 -17.86 15.90 -11.29
C ASP A 69 -16.41 15.89 -10.76
N VAL A 70 -15.43 16.16 -11.64
CA VAL A 70 -14.03 16.36 -11.22
C VAL A 70 -13.92 17.51 -10.21
N GLN A 71 -14.78 18.52 -10.33
CA GLN A 71 -14.85 19.62 -9.35
C GLN A 71 -15.27 19.15 -7.95
N ASP A 72 -16.09 18.11 -7.82
CA ASP A 72 -16.41 17.55 -6.50
C ASP A 72 -15.19 16.92 -5.85
N MET A 73 -14.36 16.23 -6.64
CA MET A 73 -13.11 15.64 -6.17
C MET A 73 -12.14 16.71 -5.64
N GLU A 74 -12.04 17.85 -6.32
CA GLU A 74 -11.22 18.98 -5.88
C GLU A 74 -11.76 19.59 -4.58
N ARG A 75 -13.07 19.80 -4.50
CA ARG A 75 -13.74 20.33 -3.29
C ARG A 75 -13.55 19.41 -2.10
N TRP A 76 -13.68 18.09 -2.28
CA TRP A 76 -13.45 17.12 -1.21
C TRP A 76 -12.00 17.13 -0.75
N ARG A 77 -11.03 17.15 -1.68
CA ARG A 77 -9.60 17.27 -1.37
C ARG A 77 -9.35 18.52 -0.51
N GLU A 78 -9.85 19.68 -0.94
CA GLU A 78 -9.63 20.94 -0.23
C GLU A 78 -10.21 20.93 1.18
N ARG A 79 -11.46 20.47 1.35
CA ARG A 79 -12.09 20.36 2.67
C ARG A 79 -11.35 19.43 3.61
N ILE A 80 -10.80 18.33 3.09
CA ILE A 80 -10.02 17.37 3.88
C ILE A 80 -8.70 18.01 4.32
N LEU A 81 -8.00 18.70 3.42
CA LEU A 81 -6.75 19.40 3.74
C LEU A 81 -6.98 20.52 4.76
N GLU A 82 -8.04 21.32 4.58
CA GLU A 82 -8.44 22.36 5.53
C GLU A 82 -8.71 21.77 6.93
N ALA A 83 -9.43 20.65 7.01
CA ALA A 83 -9.70 19.99 8.29
C ALA A 83 -8.43 19.48 8.98
N ILE A 84 -7.43 19.05 8.20
CA ILE A 84 -6.11 18.66 8.72
C ILE A 84 -5.38 19.87 9.28
N ASP A 85 -5.35 20.99 8.55
CA ASP A 85 -4.69 22.23 8.98
C ASP A 85 -5.35 22.81 10.25
N LEU A 86 -6.67 22.73 10.34
CA LEU A 86 -7.46 23.13 11.51
C LEU A 86 -7.40 22.13 12.66
N LYS A 87 -6.81 20.94 12.45
CA LYS A 87 -6.70 19.83 13.42
C LYS A 87 -8.04 19.32 13.96
N HIS A 88 -9.13 19.51 13.22
CA HIS A 88 -10.44 18.99 13.57
C HIS A 88 -11.32 18.86 12.32
N VAL A 89 -12.31 17.97 12.39
CA VAL A 89 -13.31 17.74 11.35
C VAL A 89 -14.69 18.16 11.84
N HIS A 90 -15.61 18.44 10.93
CA HIS A 90 -17.01 18.74 11.26
C HIS A 90 -17.88 17.49 11.09
N ASP A 91 -18.60 17.10 12.13
CA ASP A 91 -19.61 16.06 12.03
C ASP A 91 -20.87 16.55 11.29
N ALA A 92 -21.80 15.65 10.98
CA ALA A 92 -23.06 15.98 10.31
C ALA A 92 -23.99 16.91 11.13
N LYS A 93 -23.73 17.08 12.44
CA LYS A 93 -24.47 17.97 13.34
C LYS A 93 -23.80 19.34 13.51
N GLY A 94 -22.63 19.54 12.89
CA GLY A 94 -21.82 20.76 12.99
C GLY A 94 -20.88 20.80 14.20
N ASN A 95 -20.76 19.71 14.97
CA ASN A 95 -19.78 19.64 16.05
C ASN A 95 -18.38 19.43 15.49
N GLN A 96 -17.39 19.99 16.18
CA GLN A 96 -15.97 19.78 15.87
C GLN A 96 -15.49 18.50 16.56
N VAL A 97 -14.90 17.60 15.78
CA VAL A 97 -14.25 16.37 16.25
C VAL A 97 -12.75 16.54 16.05
N PRO A 98 -11.93 16.54 17.12
CA PRO A 98 -10.49 16.77 17.00
C PRO A 98 -9.79 15.62 16.26
N LEU A 99 -8.75 15.96 15.50
CA LEU A 99 -7.82 15.01 14.90
C LEU A 99 -6.63 14.81 15.85
N ASP A 100 -6.81 13.94 16.85
CA ASP A 100 -5.81 13.63 17.87
C ASP A 100 -4.85 12.51 17.45
N GLU A 101 -3.71 12.38 18.15
CA GLU A 101 -2.68 11.38 17.83
C GLU A 101 -3.23 9.94 17.76
N VAL A 102 -4.21 9.62 18.59
CA VAL A 102 -4.75 8.26 18.78
C VAL A 102 -5.79 7.89 17.73
N ASN A 103 -6.79 8.74 17.50
CA ASN A 103 -7.96 8.47 16.68
C ASN A 103 -7.98 9.26 15.37
N GLY A 104 -7.22 10.35 15.26
CA GLY A 104 -7.24 11.22 14.08
C GLY A 104 -6.94 10.50 12.77
N ALA A 105 -6.00 9.54 12.79
CA ALA A 105 -5.72 8.71 11.61
C ALA A 105 -6.91 7.82 11.20
N ASN A 106 -7.65 7.29 12.17
CA ASN A 106 -8.82 6.45 11.91
C ASN A 106 -10.00 7.27 11.38
N ILE A 107 -10.23 8.46 11.96
CA ILE A 107 -11.24 9.42 11.48
C ILE A 107 -10.92 9.85 10.06
N LEU A 108 -9.66 10.20 9.78
CA LEU A 108 -9.24 10.60 8.44
C LEU A 108 -9.36 9.43 7.44
N GLY A 109 -9.05 8.21 7.90
CA GLY A 109 -9.32 6.95 7.19
C GLY A 109 -10.78 6.81 6.77
N SER A 110 -11.70 6.96 7.73
CA SER A 110 -13.13 6.83 7.46
C SER A 110 -13.64 7.93 6.53
N ILE A 111 -13.09 9.14 6.61
CA ILE A 111 -13.41 10.26 5.70
C ILE A 111 -12.93 10.00 4.27
N ILE A 112 -11.65 9.66 4.09
CA ILE A 112 -11.05 9.55 2.76
C ILE A 112 -11.60 8.35 1.98
N GLU A 113 -11.77 7.19 2.63
CA GLU A 113 -12.46 6.03 2.03
C GLU A 113 -13.96 6.29 1.88
N ALA A 114 -14.54 7.03 2.83
CA ALA A 114 -15.97 7.13 3.12
C ALA A 114 -16.63 5.78 3.43
N ASN A 115 -16.12 5.08 4.45
CA ASN A 115 -16.84 3.94 5.03
C ASN A 115 -18.01 4.42 5.93
N SER A 116 -18.79 3.51 6.54
CA SER A 116 -19.94 3.87 7.39
C SER A 116 -19.61 4.83 8.53
N ASP A 117 -18.34 4.89 8.93
CA ASP A 117 -17.88 5.58 10.13
C ASP A 117 -17.36 6.99 9.82
N SER A 118 -17.56 7.46 8.58
CA SER A 118 -17.26 8.85 8.22
C SER A 118 -18.20 9.81 8.98
N PRO A 119 -17.67 10.79 9.72
CA PRO A 119 -18.46 11.70 10.55
C PRO A 119 -19.39 12.61 9.73
N ASN A 120 -19.05 12.88 8.46
CA ASN A 120 -19.85 13.70 7.56
C ASN A 120 -19.60 13.39 6.07
N LYS A 121 -20.26 12.34 5.57
CA LYS A 121 -20.14 11.91 4.16
C LYS A 121 -20.60 12.95 3.15
N GLY A 122 -21.65 13.71 3.46
CA GLY A 122 -22.17 14.72 2.54
C GLY A 122 -21.18 15.88 2.32
N PHE A 123 -20.43 16.22 3.37
CA PHE A 123 -19.45 17.31 3.31
C PHE A 123 -18.09 16.87 2.75
N TYR A 124 -17.54 15.75 3.22
CA TYR A 124 -16.21 15.30 2.82
C TYR A 124 -16.19 14.32 1.64
N GLY A 125 -17.35 13.80 1.22
CA GLY A 125 -17.47 12.94 0.05
C GLY A 125 -16.85 11.55 0.24
N SER A 126 -16.40 10.96 -0.88
CA SER A 126 -15.70 9.68 -0.93
C SER A 126 -14.54 9.76 -1.93
N LEU A 127 -13.55 10.58 -1.58
CA LEU A 127 -12.43 10.92 -2.46
C LEU A 127 -11.75 9.66 -3.00
N HIS A 128 -11.33 8.74 -2.13
CA HIS A 128 -10.61 7.53 -2.53
C HIS A 128 -11.39 6.67 -3.53
N ASN A 129 -12.66 6.37 -3.25
CA ASN A 129 -13.46 5.46 -4.07
C ASN A 129 -13.87 6.11 -5.39
N TRP A 130 -14.26 7.39 -5.37
CA TRP A 130 -14.58 8.09 -6.62
C TRP A 130 -13.38 8.23 -7.53
N GLY A 131 -12.16 8.39 -6.98
CA GLY A 131 -10.94 8.32 -7.79
C GLY A 131 -10.82 6.98 -8.53
N HIS A 132 -11.04 5.85 -7.84
CA HIS A 132 -11.10 4.53 -8.47
C HIS A 132 -12.14 4.45 -9.60
N VAL A 133 -13.37 4.90 -9.33
CA VAL A 133 -14.48 4.83 -10.29
C VAL A 133 -14.20 5.69 -11.52
N MET A 134 -13.77 6.94 -11.32
CA MET A 134 -13.43 7.86 -12.41
C MET A 134 -12.29 7.30 -13.27
N MET A 135 -11.19 6.83 -12.66
CA MET A 135 -10.07 6.23 -13.40
C MET A 135 -10.48 4.97 -14.17
N ALA A 136 -11.39 4.16 -13.62
CA ALA A 136 -11.87 2.94 -14.27
C ALA A 136 -12.76 3.24 -15.48
N ARG A 137 -13.53 4.33 -15.44
CA ARG A 137 -14.47 4.74 -16.50
C ARG A 137 -13.93 5.84 -17.41
N MET A 138 -12.64 6.15 -17.34
CA MET A 138 -12.04 7.22 -18.15
C MET A 138 -12.28 7.07 -19.66
N HIS A 139 -12.43 5.85 -20.18
CA HIS A 139 -12.66 5.60 -21.61
C HIS A 139 -14.11 5.92 -22.03
N ASP A 140 -15.10 5.65 -21.16
CA ASP A 140 -16.54 5.85 -21.40
C ASP A 140 -17.21 6.52 -20.16
N PRO A 141 -16.94 7.82 -19.91
CA PRO A 141 -17.35 8.49 -18.68
C PRO A 141 -18.87 8.69 -18.56
N ASP A 142 -19.56 8.82 -19.68
CA ASP A 142 -21.02 8.99 -19.74
C ASP A 142 -21.76 7.69 -20.05
N GLY A 143 -21.04 6.57 -20.18
CA GLY A 143 -21.62 5.24 -20.37
C GLY A 143 -22.30 5.04 -21.72
N ARG A 144 -22.09 5.92 -22.70
CA ARG A 144 -22.79 5.86 -23.99
C ARG A 144 -22.37 4.65 -24.82
N PHE A 145 -21.15 4.17 -24.62
CA PHE A 145 -20.60 3.01 -25.32
C PHE A 145 -20.90 1.69 -24.60
N GLN A 146 -21.45 1.76 -23.39
CA GLN A 146 -21.77 0.61 -22.54
C GLN A 146 -20.53 -0.28 -22.32
N GLU A 147 -19.35 0.34 -22.25
CA GLU A 147 -18.10 -0.37 -22.04
C GLU A 147 -17.92 -0.74 -20.57
N ASN A 148 -17.21 -1.86 -20.34
CA ASN A 148 -16.91 -2.29 -18.98
C ASN A 148 -15.83 -1.40 -18.38
N PRO A 149 -15.88 -1.13 -17.07
CA PRO A 149 -14.81 -0.40 -16.42
C PRO A 149 -13.45 -1.11 -16.55
N GLY A 150 -12.37 -0.33 -16.50
CA GLY A 150 -11.00 -0.85 -16.42
C GLY A 150 -10.65 -1.42 -15.05
N LEU A 151 -9.40 -1.86 -14.86
CA LEU A 151 -8.97 -2.57 -13.64
C LEU A 151 -9.17 -1.80 -12.34
N MET A 152 -9.20 -0.47 -12.40
CA MET A 152 -9.39 0.37 -11.22
C MET A 152 -10.75 0.17 -10.53
N SER A 153 -11.73 -0.48 -11.17
CA SER A 153 -13.03 -0.78 -10.53
C SER A 153 -13.03 -2.01 -9.62
N ASP A 154 -12.03 -2.89 -9.71
CA ASP A 154 -11.97 -4.14 -8.95
C ASP A 154 -10.70 -4.23 -8.10
N THR A 155 -10.88 -4.44 -6.81
CA THR A 155 -9.80 -4.54 -5.81
C THR A 155 -8.85 -5.70 -6.08
N SER A 156 -9.33 -6.76 -6.74
CA SER A 156 -8.52 -7.93 -7.08
C SER A 156 -7.60 -7.70 -8.27
N THR A 157 -7.85 -6.65 -9.08
CA THR A 157 -7.11 -6.37 -10.31
C THR A 157 -6.43 -5.02 -10.35
N SER A 158 -6.88 -4.05 -9.54
CA SER A 158 -6.43 -2.65 -9.57
C SER A 158 -4.92 -2.47 -9.38
N LEU A 159 -4.28 -3.30 -8.54
CA LEU A 159 -2.82 -3.30 -8.31
C LEU A 159 -1.98 -3.49 -9.59
N ARG A 160 -2.57 -4.02 -10.68
CA ARG A 160 -1.86 -4.26 -11.94
C ARG A 160 -1.68 -2.99 -12.77
N ASP A 161 -2.54 -1.99 -12.59
CA ASP A 161 -2.47 -0.72 -13.31
C ASP A 161 -1.51 0.24 -12.57
N PRO A 162 -0.46 0.77 -13.22
CA PRO A 162 0.47 1.72 -12.59
C PRO A 162 -0.21 2.94 -11.96
N ILE A 163 -1.38 3.38 -12.46
CA ILE A 163 -2.11 4.52 -11.90
C ILE A 163 -2.51 4.28 -10.43
N PHE A 164 -2.71 3.02 -10.04
CA PHE A 164 -3.09 2.64 -8.69
C PHE A 164 -2.12 3.23 -7.67
N TYR A 165 -0.81 3.02 -7.88
CA TYR A 165 0.24 3.50 -6.99
C TYR A 165 0.33 5.02 -6.97
N ARG A 166 -0.05 5.65 -8.08
CA ARG A 166 -0.04 7.09 -8.31
C ARG A 166 -1.13 7.79 -7.52
N TRP A 167 -2.33 7.22 -7.60
CA TRP A 167 -3.50 7.62 -6.84
C TRP A 167 -3.29 7.41 -5.35
N HIS A 168 -2.79 6.23 -4.97
CA HIS A 168 -2.56 5.91 -3.56
C HIS A 168 -1.42 6.72 -2.97
N ARG A 169 -0.43 7.16 -3.76
CA ARG A 169 0.56 8.14 -3.31
C ARG A 169 -0.08 9.49 -3.01
N PHE A 170 -1.01 9.96 -3.86
CA PHE A 170 -1.75 11.18 -3.58
C PHE A 170 -2.54 11.08 -2.28
N VAL A 171 -3.24 9.96 -2.07
CA VAL A 171 -3.95 9.68 -0.81
C VAL A 171 -2.98 9.60 0.38
N ASP A 172 -1.86 8.88 0.26
CA ASP A 172 -0.82 8.78 1.29
C ASP A 172 -0.26 10.17 1.67
N ASN A 173 -0.04 11.05 0.69
CA ASN A 173 0.42 12.41 0.94
C ASN A 173 -0.56 13.22 1.80
N ILE A 174 -1.88 12.96 1.73
CA ILE A 174 -2.86 13.58 2.62
C ILE A 174 -2.67 13.08 4.06
N PHE A 175 -2.50 11.77 4.25
CA PHE A 175 -2.20 11.21 5.57
C PHE A 175 -0.86 11.69 6.13
N GLN A 176 0.14 11.87 5.28
CA GLN A 176 1.44 12.38 5.70
C GLN A 176 1.38 13.85 6.12
N GLN A 177 0.55 14.67 5.47
CA GLN A 177 0.26 16.02 5.95
C GLN A 177 -0.33 15.98 7.36
N TYR A 178 -1.33 15.14 7.60
CA TYR A 178 -1.86 14.94 8.95
C TYR A 178 -0.78 14.48 9.95
N LYS A 179 0.01 13.46 9.62
CA LYS A 179 1.08 12.97 10.49
C LYS A 179 2.14 14.04 10.77
N SER A 180 2.39 14.96 9.85
CA SER A 180 3.32 16.07 10.05
C SER A 180 2.82 17.12 11.07
N THR A 181 1.51 17.14 11.38
CA THR A 181 0.95 18.03 12.40
C THR A 181 1.14 17.53 13.84
N LEU A 182 1.47 16.23 13.99
CA LEU A 182 1.66 15.57 15.28
C LEU A 182 3.05 15.87 15.84
N GLN A 183 3.18 15.78 17.16
CA GLN A 183 4.49 15.94 17.79
C GLN A 183 5.38 14.73 17.47
N PRO A 184 6.68 14.94 17.23
CA PRO A 184 7.63 13.83 17.16
C PRO A 184 7.60 13.01 18.44
N TYR A 185 7.85 11.71 18.32
CA TYR A 185 7.93 10.86 19.50
C TYR A 185 9.03 11.35 20.46
N THR A 186 8.70 11.40 21.75
CA THR A 186 9.67 11.75 22.79
C THR A 186 10.66 10.61 23.01
N TRP A 187 11.77 10.91 23.68
CA TRP A 187 12.76 9.89 24.03
C TRP A 187 12.13 8.73 24.81
N GLU A 188 11.24 9.02 25.74
CA GLU A 188 10.56 8.02 26.57
C GLU A 188 9.63 7.12 25.76
N GLN A 189 9.12 7.59 24.62
CA GLN A 189 8.26 6.81 23.73
C GLN A 189 9.04 5.89 22.80
N VAL A 190 10.29 6.21 22.46
CA VAL A 190 11.13 5.43 21.52
C VAL A 190 12.24 4.64 22.21
N HIS A 191 12.67 5.07 23.39
CA HIS A 191 13.71 4.40 24.14
C HIS A 191 13.16 3.09 24.72
N LEU A 192 13.87 2.02 24.38
CA LEU A 192 13.74 0.76 25.10
C LEU A 192 14.83 0.78 26.16
N ASP A 193 14.48 0.57 27.43
CA ASP A 193 15.42 0.44 28.57
C ASP A 193 16.28 -0.85 28.49
N HIS A 194 16.62 -1.27 27.29
CA HIS A 194 17.34 -2.50 26.99
C HIS A 194 18.68 -2.17 26.33
N GLU A 195 19.70 -2.91 26.74
CA GLU A 195 21.06 -2.81 26.22
C GLU A 195 21.13 -2.97 24.69
N PRO A 196 22.13 -2.37 24.02
CA PRO A 196 22.25 -2.41 22.57
C PRO A 196 22.21 -3.86 22.07
N PHE A 197 21.25 -4.14 21.20
CA PHE A 197 21.17 -5.42 20.52
C PHE A 197 21.73 -5.30 19.11
N SER A 198 22.41 -6.35 18.66
CA SER A 198 22.82 -6.51 17.27
C SER A 198 21.79 -7.40 16.57
N ILE A 199 21.32 -6.96 15.41
CA ILE A 199 20.53 -7.80 14.52
C ILE A 199 21.49 -8.37 13.47
N THR A 200 21.59 -9.70 13.41
CA THR A 200 22.33 -10.39 12.34
C THR A 200 21.35 -11.11 11.44
N VAL A 201 21.35 -10.75 10.15
CA VAL A 201 20.59 -11.47 9.13
C VAL A 201 21.52 -12.50 8.50
N ASN A 202 21.27 -13.78 8.75
CA ASN A 202 21.98 -14.91 8.15
C ASN A 202 21.18 -15.39 6.93
N SER A 203 21.68 -15.12 5.72
CA SER A 203 21.19 -15.79 4.51
C SER A 203 22.09 -17.00 4.21
N GLU A 204 21.47 -18.15 3.94
CA GLU A 204 22.19 -19.29 3.34
C GLU A 204 22.56 -18.93 1.90
N ASN A 205 23.69 -18.24 1.70
CA ASN A 205 24.27 -18.09 0.38
C ASN A 205 25.00 -19.38 0.04
N THR A 206 24.50 -20.13 -0.95
CA THR A 206 25.32 -21.11 -1.66
C THR A 206 26.52 -20.38 -2.22
N GLN A 207 27.69 -20.63 -1.63
CA GLN A 207 28.95 -20.00 -2.01
C GLN A 207 29.26 -20.29 -3.48
N THR A 208 28.96 -19.37 -4.38
CA THR A 208 29.83 -19.20 -5.54
C THR A 208 31.07 -18.48 -5.04
N ARG A 209 32.23 -19.12 -5.23
CA ARG A 209 33.55 -18.61 -4.84
C ARG A 209 33.77 -17.20 -5.40
N HIS A 210 33.50 -16.16 -4.63
CA HIS A 210 33.92 -14.81 -4.99
C HIS A 210 34.57 -14.10 -3.79
N SER A 211 35.63 -13.38 -4.15
CA SER A 211 36.68 -12.80 -3.32
C SER A 211 36.20 -11.99 -2.11
N PRO A 212 37.03 -11.88 -1.04
CA PRO A 212 36.69 -11.07 0.12
C PRO A 212 36.56 -9.60 -0.30
N GLY A 213 35.35 -9.04 -0.19
CA GLY A 213 35.02 -7.65 -0.55
C GLY A 213 33.80 -7.49 -1.46
N ALA A 214 33.23 -8.57 -2.01
CA ALA A 214 32.00 -8.47 -2.79
C ALA A 214 30.76 -8.28 -1.88
N PRO A 215 29.82 -7.37 -2.23
CA PRO A 215 28.55 -7.24 -1.51
C PRO A 215 27.78 -8.57 -1.52
N LYS A 216 27.23 -8.95 -0.36
CA LYS A 216 26.39 -10.13 -0.21
C LYS A 216 25.04 -9.86 -0.88
N TYR A 217 24.84 -10.37 -2.09
CA TYR A 217 23.52 -10.37 -2.73
C TYR A 217 22.71 -11.57 -2.23
N SER A 218 21.42 -11.36 -1.99
CA SER A 218 20.43 -12.44 -1.93
C SER A 218 20.06 -12.82 -3.37
N GLU A 219 20.11 -14.12 -3.72
CA GLU A 219 19.61 -14.59 -5.02
C GLU A 219 18.09 -14.34 -5.11
N ILE A 220 17.67 -13.68 -6.19
CA ILE A 220 16.26 -13.60 -6.59
C ILE A 220 15.99 -14.84 -7.44
N ASP A 221 15.17 -15.74 -6.93
CA ASP A 221 14.77 -16.96 -7.64
C ASP A 221 13.42 -16.72 -8.33
N TYR A 222 13.33 -17.05 -9.61
CA TYR A 222 12.05 -17.11 -10.32
C TYR A 222 11.43 -18.47 -10.07
N PHE A 223 10.29 -18.50 -9.35
CA PHE A 223 9.57 -19.73 -9.09
C PHE A 223 8.50 -19.94 -10.14
N LEU A 224 8.48 -21.14 -10.72
CA LEU A 224 7.39 -21.61 -11.58
C LEU A 224 6.32 -22.25 -10.71
N MET A 225 5.08 -21.76 -10.79
CA MET A 225 3.93 -22.41 -10.18
C MET A 225 2.93 -22.82 -11.25
N THR A 226 2.40 -24.03 -11.10
CA THR A 226 1.37 -24.60 -11.96
C THR A 226 0.07 -24.64 -11.20
N SER A 227 -0.96 -23.95 -11.71
CA SER A 227 -2.32 -24.07 -11.20
C SER A 227 -3.12 -25.03 -12.07
N PHE A 228 -3.81 -25.97 -11.44
CA PHE A 228 -4.66 -26.95 -12.13
C PHE A 228 -6.14 -26.58 -11.98
N HIS A 229 -6.83 -26.43 -13.10
CA HIS A 229 -8.28 -26.23 -13.14
C HIS A 229 -8.95 -27.41 -13.86
N ARG A 230 -10.05 -27.93 -13.30
CA ARG A 230 -10.84 -28.98 -13.95
C ARG A 230 -12.04 -28.36 -14.66
N ILE A 231 -12.19 -28.67 -15.94
CA ILE A 231 -13.41 -28.39 -16.70
C ILE A 231 -13.91 -29.74 -17.22
N GLY A 232 -14.91 -30.32 -16.53
CA GLY A 232 -15.38 -31.68 -16.80
C GLY A 232 -14.30 -32.73 -16.52
N GLN A 233 -13.94 -33.53 -17.53
CA GLN A 233 -12.88 -34.56 -17.44
C GLN A 233 -11.47 -34.03 -17.81
N ILE A 234 -11.36 -32.78 -18.28
CA ILE A 234 -10.09 -32.21 -18.74
C ILE A 234 -9.46 -31.42 -17.60
N SER A 235 -8.17 -31.68 -17.32
CA SER A 235 -7.36 -30.86 -16.42
C SER A 235 -6.54 -29.87 -17.23
N LEU A 236 -6.75 -28.58 -16.98
CA LEU A 236 -5.98 -27.49 -17.55
C LEU A 236 -4.87 -27.08 -16.58
N ALA A 237 -3.63 -27.02 -17.05
CA ALA A 237 -2.49 -26.53 -16.29
C ALA A 237 -2.08 -25.14 -16.80
N ILE A 238 -2.09 -24.15 -15.90
CA ILE A 238 -1.61 -22.79 -16.19
C ILE A 238 -0.30 -22.60 -15.45
N HIS A 239 0.75 -22.24 -16.19
CA HIS A 239 2.07 -21.95 -15.64
C HIS A 239 2.29 -20.44 -15.54
N PHE A 240 2.76 -19.98 -14.39
CA PHE A 240 3.18 -18.59 -14.20
C PHE A 240 4.45 -18.53 -13.38
N SER A 241 5.22 -17.46 -13.60
CA SER A 241 6.47 -17.19 -12.88
C SER A 241 6.25 -16.04 -11.90
N PHE A 242 6.84 -16.12 -10.72
CA PHE A 242 6.83 -15.04 -9.73
C PHE A 242 8.19 -14.91 -9.05
N ILE A 243 8.45 -13.71 -8.54
CA ILE A 243 9.64 -13.39 -7.76
C ILE A 243 9.52 -14.05 -6.39
N GLY A 244 10.52 -14.84 -6.00
CA GLY A 244 10.65 -15.34 -4.65
C GLY A 244 12.04 -15.09 -4.07
N PHE A 245 12.09 -15.03 -2.76
CA PHE A 245 13.33 -14.91 -2.00
C PHE A 245 13.51 -16.17 -1.16
N ARG A 246 14.75 -16.64 -1.04
CA ARG A 246 15.07 -17.68 -0.06
C ARG A 246 14.86 -17.13 1.35
N ASN A 247 14.28 -17.95 2.24
CA ASN A 247 13.98 -17.53 3.61
C ASN A 247 15.27 -17.19 4.35
N PRO A 248 15.52 -15.91 4.71
CA PRO A 248 16.65 -15.58 5.56
C PRO A 248 16.33 -15.95 7.01
N GLU A 249 17.33 -16.42 7.76
CA GLU A 249 17.23 -16.54 9.20
C GLU A 249 17.65 -15.20 9.84
N CYS A 250 16.75 -14.58 10.60
CA CYS A 250 17.07 -13.38 11.37
C CYS A 250 17.40 -13.78 12.81
N GLY A 251 18.63 -13.54 13.24
CA GLY A 251 19.06 -13.68 14.63
C GLY A 251 19.14 -12.32 15.31
N VAL A 252 18.52 -12.17 16.46
CA VAL A 252 18.71 -11.01 17.34
C VAL A 252 19.60 -11.45 18.49
N THR A 253 20.73 -10.76 18.66
CA THR A 253 21.66 -10.99 19.77
C THR A 253 21.70 -9.72 20.60
N GLN A 254 21.09 -9.78 21.79
CA GLN A 254 21.20 -8.72 22.78
C GLN A 254 22.59 -8.76 23.40
N LEU A 255 23.32 -7.64 23.36
CA LEU A 255 24.59 -7.53 24.06
C LEU A 255 24.25 -7.15 25.50
N GLU A 256 24.57 -7.99 26.48
CA GLU A 256 24.47 -7.57 27.88
C GLU A 256 25.65 -6.62 28.18
N SER A 257 25.36 -5.43 28.72
CA SER A 257 26.43 -4.60 29.28
C SER A 257 27.04 -5.29 30.50
N PRO A 258 28.34 -5.06 30.78
CA PRO A 258 28.93 -5.53 32.02
C PRO A 258 28.32 -4.74 33.18
N SER A 259 27.20 -5.22 33.72
CA SER A 259 26.72 -4.78 35.03
C SER A 259 27.86 -4.96 36.01
N SER A 260 28.26 -3.89 36.70
CA SER A 260 29.24 -3.94 37.78
C SER A 260 28.71 -4.87 38.88
N ASN A 261 29.04 -6.15 38.82
CA ASN A 261 28.80 -7.06 39.92
C ASN A 261 30.12 -7.72 40.32
N LYS A 262 30.60 -7.25 41.47
CA LYS A 262 31.59 -7.95 42.29
C LYS A 262 31.00 -9.31 42.62
N ASN A 263 31.36 -10.33 41.84
CA ASN A 263 31.51 -11.73 42.21
C ASN A 263 31.51 -12.56 40.92
N GLY A 264 32.66 -13.20 40.67
CA GLY A 264 32.94 -13.92 39.43
C GLY A 264 32.13 -15.20 39.27
N GLU A 265 30.91 -15.08 38.74
CA GLU A 265 30.16 -16.19 38.17
C GLU A 265 29.86 -15.91 36.69
N LYS A 266 30.40 -16.76 35.81
CA LYS A 266 30.10 -16.77 34.37
C LYS A 266 28.63 -17.14 34.17
N LYS A 267 27.78 -16.19 33.78
CA LYS A 267 26.38 -16.47 33.41
C LYS A 267 26.28 -17.01 31.99
N LYS A 268 25.39 -18.00 31.82
CA LYS A 268 25.16 -18.81 30.61
C LYS A 268 24.53 -17.99 29.48
N LEU A 269 24.94 -18.31 28.24
CA LEU A 269 24.21 -17.98 27.01
C LEU A 269 22.74 -18.40 27.14
N VAL A 270 21.82 -17.43 27.08
CA VAL A 270 20.39 -17.71 26.96
C VAL A 270 20.02 -17.63 25.47
N ASN A 271 19.92 -18.79 24.83
CA ASN A 271 19.27 -18.89 23.52
C ASN A 271 17.76 -18.71 23.72
N LEU A 272 17.20 -17.61 23.22
CA LEU A 272 15.75 -17.44 23.17
C LEU A 272 15.15 -18.48 22.20
N PRO A 273 14.00 -19.09 22.54
CA PRO A 273 13.44 -20.19 21.77
C PRO A 273 12.98 -19.77 20.37
N LYS A 274 13.26 -20.65 19.40
CA LYS A 274 12.90 -20.54 17.99
C LYS A 274 11.37 -20.38 17.85
N SER A 275 10.89 -19.25 17.32
CA SER A 275 9.49 -19.15 16.90
C SER A 275 9.30 -19.97 15.61
N ARG A 276 8.89 -21.23 15.77
CA ARG A 276 8.44 -22.06 14.65
C ARG A 276 7.10 -21.52 14.17
N LYS A 277 7.08 -20.72 13.10
CA LYS A 277 5.82 -20.42 12.41
C LYS A 277 5.38 -21.69 11.68
N GLU A 278 4.38 -22.36 12.25
CA GLU A 278 3.63 -23.40 11.56
C GLU A 278 2.99 -22.81 10.30
N ARG A 279 3.23 -23.48 9.16
CA ARG A 279 2.55 -23.18 7.90
C ARG A 279 1.09 -23.59 8.04
N LYS A 280 0.17 -22.65 7.84
CA LYS A 280 -1.18 -22.91 7.36
C LYS A 280 -1.30 -22.32 5.97
#